data_AF-Q4D3U0-F1
#
_entry.id   AF-Q4D3U0-F1
#
_cell.length_a   1.000
_cell.length_b   1.000
_cell.length_c   1.000
_cell.angle_alpha   90.00
_cell.angle_beta   90.00
_cell.angle_gamma   90.00
#
_symmetry.space_group_name_H-M   'P 1'
#
loop_
_entity.id
_entity.type
_entity.pdbx_description
1 polymer ?
#
loop_
_entity_poly.entity_id
_entity_poly.type
_entity_poly.pdbx_seq_one_letter_code
_entity_poly.pdbx_strand_id
1 'polypeptide(L)'
;MNAALLQGLRRAGHSLKEGSHNEAEYVIRSLQAINDPAAAEETIRILQDSVQELGHDVTYVHFAAFRLLRFYLTRNGVLWGESTRRLLHFLLDYVESKGEQIVTLAWRPVLSEAALDAAVMLKLSCAGAEGGVDTTIFLGIVSDMLSLLAERKSEGFIVFVRHVVIHLVEEFGLYHPSSRGREMPLRFHRACRSVFECHGLVRFLDALLCCAATGLSETSRTVEALFQCLDTILSWSTHCFFEEEVAEDECSHSFRVSGILWHTLLLEGVTVAGTKITIDSLLRTWYSEGNLCGFFFNPLSLVELICQFCGITMESWSVSDKMNYGERFLSLTC
;
A
#
# COMPACT_ATOMS: atom_id res chain seq x y z
N MET A 1 -25.09 -15.61 12.79
CA MET A 1 -23.67 -15.98 12.91
C MET A 1 -23.47 -17.43 12.53
N ASN A 2 -22.68 -17.70 11.49
CA ASN A 2 -22.30 -19.06 11.11
C ASN A 2 -21.32 -19.63 12.16
N ALA A 3 -21.82 -20.47 13.06
CA ALA A 3 -21.03 -21.05 14.14
C ALA A 3 -19.81 -21.84 13.62
N ALA A 4 -19.92 -22.49 12.46
CA ALA A 4 -18.81 -23.22 11.84
C ALA A 4 -17.70 -22.28 11.37
N LEU A 5 -18.06 -21.12 10.81
CA LEU A 5 -17.10 -20.09 10.39
C LEU A 5 -16.32 -19.54 11.58
N LEU A 6 -17.03 -19.12 12.63
CA LEU A 6 -16.39 -18.61 13.85
C LEU A 6 -15.51 -19.69 14.52
N GLN A 7 -16.01 -20.93 14.63
CA GLN A 7 -15.24 -22.04 15.19
C GLN A 7 -13.98 -22.34 14.36
N GLY A 8 -14.08 -22.32 13.03
CA GLY A 8 -12.94 -22.50 12.16
C GLY A 8 -11.91 -21.38 12.31
N LEU A 9 -12.35 -20.12 12.37
CA LEU A 9 -11.45 -18.98 12.60
C LEU A 9 -10.78 -19.05 13.98
N ARG A 10 -11.51 -19.43 15.03
CA ARG A 10 -10.94 -19.69 16.37
C ARG A 10 -9.87 -20.79 16.33
N ARG A 11 -10.15 -21.90 15.64
CA ARG A 11 -9.18 -23.00 15.46
C ARG A 11 -7.94 -22.54 14.71
N ALA A 12 -8.11 -21.81 13.60
CA ALA A 12 -6.98 -21.27 12.84
C ALA A 12 -6.15 -20.29 13.69
N GLY A 13 -6.81 -19.39 14.43
CA GLY A 13 -6.15 -18.45 15.33
C GLY A 13 -5.34 -19.15 16.42
N HIS A 14 -5.91 -20.20 17.04
CA HIS A 14 -5.22 -21.02 18.02
C HIS A 14 -3.99 -21.72 17.41
N SER A 15 -4.13 -22.36 16.24
CA SER A 15 -3.01 -23.01 15.56
C SER A 15 -1.90 -22.02 15.20
N LEU A 16 -2.22 -20.79 14.79
CA LEU A 16 -1.22 -19.73 14.53
C LEU A 16 -0.45 -19.35 15.79
N LYS A 17 -1.15 -19.19 16.91
CA LYS A 17 -0.55 -18.86 18.19
C LYS A 17 0.44 -19.93 18.67
N GLU A 18 0.11 -21.20 18.46
CA GLU A 18 0.97 -22.34 18.80
C GLU A 18 2.10 -22.58 17.77
N GLY A 19 2.20 -21.77 16.70
CA GLY A 19 3.21 -21.95 15.63
C GLY A 19 2.87 -23.05 14.62
N SER A 20 1.68 -23.64 14.71
CA SER A 20 1.17 -24.67 13.80
C SER A 20 0.60 -24.08 12.50
N HIS A 21 1.43 -23.37 11.74
CA HIS A 21 1.02 -22.62 10.54
C HIS A 21 0.37 -23.50 9.45
N ASN A 22 0.85 -24.73 9.26
CA ASN A 22 0.26 -25.68 8.30
C ASN A 22 -1.18 -26.07 8.66
N GLU A 23 -1.47 -26.23 9.95
CA GLU A 23 -2.83 -26.53 10.41
C GLU A 23 -3.74 -25.32 10.22
N ALA A 24 -3.27 -24.12 10.59
CA ALA A 24 -4.02 -22.89 10.39
C ALA A 24 -4.38 -22.69 8.91
N GLU A 25 -3.42 -22.88 8.01
CA GLU A 25 -3.62 -22.80 6.55
C GLU A 25 -4.61 -23.86 6.05
N TYR A 26 -4.55 -25.10 6.55
CA TYR A 26 -5.51 -26.15 6.23
C TYR A 26 -6.95 -25.77 6.65
N VAL A 27 -7.11 -25.19 7.84
CA VAL A 27 -8.42 -24.72 8.33
C VAL A 27 -8.93 -23.55 7.48
N ILE A 28 -8.07 -22.57 7.16
CA ILE A 28 -8.44 -21.45 6.28
C ILE A 28 -8.89 -21.97 4.91
N ARG A 29 -8.14 -22.89 4.29
CA ARG A 29 -8.54 -23.51 3.01
C ARG A 29 -9.87 -24.26 3.09
N SER A 30 -10.14 -24.92 4.21
CA SER A 30 -11.44 -25.57 4.44
C SER A 30 -12.59 -24.57 4.52
N LEU A 31 -12.35 -23.39 5.13
CA LEU A 31 -13.33 -22.30 5.16
C LEU A 31 -13.50 -21.66 3.77
N GLN A 32 -12.43 -21.50 3.00
CA GLN A 32 -12.46 -21.00 1.62
C GLN A 32 -13.31 -21.88 0.67
N ALA A 33 -13.48 -23.17 0.98
CA ALA A 33 -14.34 -24.05 0.22
C ALA A 33 -15.84 -23.68 0.33
N ILE A 34 -16.23 -22.85 1.30
CA ILE A 34 -17.58 -22.32 1.43
C ILE A 34 -17.84 -21.36 0.26
N ASN A 35 -18.57 -21.83 -0.74
CA ASN A 35 -18.96 -21.05 -1.91
C ASN A 35 -20.29 -20.30 -1.68
N ASP A 36 -20.36 -19.53 -0.59
CA ASP A 36 -21.54 -18.72 -0.23
C ASP A 36 -21.12 -17.24 -0.11
N PRO A 37 -21.69 -16.32 -0.92
CA PRO A 37 -21.46 -14.88 -0.77
C PRO A 37 -21.78 -14.35 0.64
N ALA A 38 -22.73 -14.96 1.35
CA ALA A 38 -23.06 -14.59 2.73
C ALA A 38 -21.91 -14.89 3.72
N ALA A 39 -20.96 -15.76 3.36
CA ALA A 39 -19.78 -16.04 4.18
C ALA A 39 -18.89 -14.79 4.34
N ALA A 40 -18.80 -13.94 3.31
CA ALA A 40 -18.04 -12.69 3.39
C ALA A 40 -18.66 -11.71 4.39
N GLU A 41 -19.98 -11.50 4.29
CA GLU A 41 -20.74 -10.65 5.22
C GLU A 41 -20.74 -11.21 6.66
N GLU A 42 -20.64 -12.53 6.82
CA GLU A 42 -20.49 -13.14 8.13
C GLU A 42 -19.06 -12.98 8.68
N THR A 43 -18.02 -13.06 7.84
CA THR A 43 -16.65 -12.73 8.23
C THR A 43 -16.53 -11.26 8.68
N ILE A 44 -17.18 -10.34 7.97
CA ILE A 44 -17.26 -8.92 8.37
C ILE A 44 -17.94 -8.78 9.74
N ARG A 45 -19.07 -9.46 9.95
CA ARG A 45 -19.76 -9.46 11.27
C ARG A 45 -18.87 -9.98 12.40
N ILE A 46 -18.12 -11.06 12.17
CA ILE A 46 -17.14 -11.57 13.15
C ILE A 46 -16.05 -10.53 13.47
N LEU A 47 -15.60 -9.76 12.48
CA LEU A 47 -14.59 -8.71 12.67
C LEU A 47 -15.13 -7.48 13.42
N GLN A 48 -16.42 -7.17 13.26
CA GLN A 48 -17.12 -6.08 13.95
C GLN A 48 -17.49 -6.45 15.38
N ASP A 49 -17.90 -7.69 15.61
CA ASP A 49 -18.31 -8.15 16.92
C ASP A 49 -17.12 -8.06 17.88
N SER A 50 -17.32 -7.38 19.01
CA SER A 50 -16.39 -7.41 20.14
C SER A 50 -16.51 -8.78 20.77
N VAL A 51 -15.91 -9.81 20.16
CA VAL A 51 -15.96 -11.17 20.67
C VAL A 51 -15.06 -11.22 21.90
N GLN A 52 -15.58 -10.73 23.04
CA GLN A 52 -14.92 -10.76 24.36
C GLN A 52 -14.44 -12.18 24.70
N GLU A 53 -15.14 -13.20 24.18
CA GLU A 53 -14.79 -14.61 24.31
C GLU A 53 -13.45 -15.01 23.65
N LEU A 54 -12.86 -14.19 22.77
CA LEU A 54 -11.59 -14.53 22.11
C LEU A 54 -10.37 -14.35 23.02
N GLY A 55 -10.49 -13.59 24.11
CA GLY A 55 -9.40 -13.35 25.04
C GLY A 55 -8.09 -12.95 24.35
N HIS A 56 -7.00 -13.65 24.69
CA HIS A 56 -5.67 -13.39 24.12
C HIS A 56 -5.48 -13.85 22.66
N ASP A 57 -6.42 -14.61 22.10
CA ASP A 57 -6.31 -15.16 20.74
C ASP A 57 -6.91 -14.21 19.69
N VAL A 58 -7.49 -13.08 20.13
CA VAL A 58 -8.20 -12.12 19.29
C VAL A 58 -7.38 -11.64 18.08
N THR A 59 -6.09 -11.35 18.25
CA THR A 59 -5.22 -10.90 17.16
C THR A 59 -5.09 -11.94 16.06
N TYR A 60 -4.87 -13.21 16.43
CA TYR A 60 -4.71 -14.32 15.50
C TYR A 60 -6.01 -14.67 14.78
N VAL A 61 -7.15 -14.57 15.47
CA VAL A 61 -8.47 -14.77 14.87
C VAL A 61 -8.79 -13.67 13.86
N HIS A 62 -8.52 -12.41 14.20
CA HIS A 62 -8.71 -11.27 13.28
C HIS A 62 -7.76 -11.38 12.07
N PHE A 63 -6.50 -11.76 12.28
CA PHE A 63 -5.55 -12.02 11.20
C PHE A 63 -6.07 -13.10 10.23
N ALA A 64 -6.52 -14.24 10.75
CA ALA A 64 -7.10 -15.31 9.93
C ALA A 64 -8.40 -14.86 9.23
N ALA A 65 -9.22 -14.03 9.89
CA ALA A 65 -10.46 -13.52 9.34
C ALA A 65 -10.23 -12.56 8.16
N PHE A 66 -9.26 -11.64 8.23
CA PHE A 66 -8.89 -10.80 7.08
C PHE A 66 -8.32 -11.64 5.92
N ARG A 67 -7.44 -12.61 6.20
CA ARG A 67 -6.96 -13.53 5.16
C ARG A 67 -8.09 -14.27 4.44
N LEU A 68 -9.09 -14.70 5.20
CA LEU A 68 -10.29 -15.34 4.65
C LEU A 68 -11.17 -14.35 3.88
N LEU A 69 -11.34 -13.13 4.40
CA LEU A 69 -12.09 -12.06 3.76
C LEU A 69 -11.48 -11.74 2.40
N ARG A 70 -10.15 -11.60 2.29
CA ARG A 70 -9.45 -11.41 1.02
C ARG A 70 -9.82 -12.45 -0.02
N PHE A 71 -9.86 -13.72 0.37
CA PHE A 71 -10.24 -14.79 -0.54
C PHE A 71 -11.66 -14.56 -1.09
N TYR A 72 -12.62 -14.23 -0.23
CA TYR A 72 -13.99 -13.94 -0.66
C TYR A 72 -14.07 -12.69 -1.54
N LEU A 73 -13.32 -11.62 -1.22
CA LEU A 73 -13.23 -10.41 -2.04
C LEU A 73 -12.67 -10.72 -3.44
N THR A 74 -11.70 -11.62 -3.54
CA THR A 74 -11.11 -11.99 -4.84
C THR A 74 -12.04 -12.84 -5.72
N ARG A 75 -12.81 -13.74 -5.12
CA ARG A 75 -13.66 -14.71 -5.85
C ARG A 75 -15.04 -14.15 -6.22
N ASN A 76 -15.62 -13.31 -5.37
CA ASN A 76 -16.96 -12.78 -5.57
C ASN A 76 -16.90 -11.37 -6.14
N GLY A 77 -16.93 -11.26 -7.47
CA GLY A 77 -16.95 -9.97 -8.17
C GLY A 77 -18.03 -8.99 -7.69
N VAL A 78 -19.15 -9.53 -7.20
CA VAL A 78 -20.30 -8.77 -6.66
C VAL A 78 -19.95 -7.99 -5.38
N LEU A 79 -18.90 -8.37 -4.65
CA LEU A 79 -18.52 -7.71 -3.39
C LEU A 79 -17.76 -6.40 -3.60
N TRP A 80 -17.15 -6.19 -4.76
CA TRP A 80 -16.46 -4.95 -5.14
C TRP A 80 -17.20 -4.25 -6.30
N GLY A 81 -16.93 -2.97 -6.50
CA GLY A 81 -17.74 -2.08 -7.35
C GLY A 81 -18.64 -1.20 -6.49
N GLU A 82 -19.96 -1.42 -6.51
CA GLU A 82 -20.92 -0.62 -5.71
C GLU A 82 -20.66 -0.70 -4.20
N SER A 83 -20.17 -1.84 -3.72
CA SER A 83 -19.83 -2.06 -2.31
C SER A 83 -18.43 -1.57 -1.90
N THR A 84 -17.57 -1.17 -2.84
CA THR A 84 -16.18 -0.78 -2.54
C THR A 84 -16.12 0.34 -1.50
N ARG A 85 -16.95 1.37 -1.65
CA ARG A 85 -17.01 2.47 -0.69
C ARG A 85 -17.46 1.97 0.69
N ARG A 86 -18.50 1.14 0.76
CA ARG A 86 -19.01 0.58 2.02
C ARG A 86 -17.94 -0.24 2.76
N LEU A 87 -17.22 -1.09 2.02
CA LEU A 87 -16.14 -1.92 2.57
C LEU A 87 -14.94 -1.09 3.02
N LEU A 88 -14.55 -0.05 2.29
CA LEU A 88 -13.51 0.87 2.72
C LEU A 88 -13.89 1.57 4.03
N HIS A 89 -15.14 2.04 4.16
CA HIS A 89 -15.63 2.61 5.42
C HIS A 89 -15.59 1.58 6.55
N PHE A 90 -16.00 0.34 6.31
CA PHE A 90 -15.86 -0.73 7.30
C PHE A 90 -14.42 -0.91 7.79
N LEU A 91 -13.43 -0.90 6.89
CA LEU A 91 -12.02 -1.05 7.27
C LEU A 91 -11.50 0.16 8.06
N LEU A 92 -11.92 1.37 7.69
CA LEU A 92 -11.59 2.60 8.42
C LEU A 92 -12.23 2.59 9.82
N ASP A 93 -13.52 2.26 9.92
CA ASP A 93 -14.25 2.15 11.18
C ASP A 93 -13.67 1.05 12.07
N TYR A 94 -13.24 -0.07 11.47
CA TYR A 94 -12.56 -1.14 12.17
C TYR A 94 -11.28 -0.64 12.84
N VAL A 95 -10.41 0.06 12.10
CA VAL A 95 -9.16 0.61 12.65
C VAL A 95 -9.43 1.63 13.74
N GLU A 96 -10.37 2.55 13.51
CA GLU A 96 -10.77 3.54 14.51
C GLU A 96 -11.33 2.89 15.78
N SER A 97 -12.13 1.83 15.64
CA SER A 97 -12.69 1.10 16.80
C SER A 97 -11.63 0.43 17.67
N LYS A 98 -10.46 0.08 17.10
CA LYS A 98 -9.32 -0.49 17.84
C LYS A 98 -8.44 0.60 18.47
N GLY A 99 -8.54 1.84 18.02
CA GLY A 99 -7.76 2.97 18.56
C GLY A 99 -6.26 2.70 18.56
N GLU A 100 -5.57 3.06 19.65
CA GLU A 100 -4.11 2.88 19.76
C GLU A 100 -3.65 1.41 19.76
N GLN A 101 -4.55 0.46 20.00
CA GLN A 101 -4.21 -0.96 20.01
C GLN A 101 -3.71 -1.43 18.63
N ILE A 102 -4.28 -0.90 17.54
CA ILE A 102 -4.00 -1.34 16.17
C ILE A 102 -2.56 -1.07 15.72
N VAL A 103 -1.90 -0.08 16.34
CA VAL A 103 -0.51 0.33 16.06
C VAL A 103 0.50 -0.27 17.04
N THR A 104 0.10 -1.29 17.80
CA THR A 104 1.02 -2.09 18.63
C THR A 104 1.67 -3.20 17.80
N LEU A 105 2.84 -3.68 18.24
CA LEU A 105 3.57 -4.76 17.55
C LEU A 105 2.72 -6.03 17.37
N ALA A 106 1.87 -6.36 18.35
CA ALA A 106 1.01 -7.54 18.30
C ALA A 106 -0.12 -7.44 17.26
N TRP A 107 -0.54 -6.21 16.90
CA TRP A 107 -1.62 -5.95 15.96
C TRP A 107 -1.14 -5.50 14.57
N ARG A 108 0.15 -5.18 14.40
CA ARG A 108 0.74 -4.82 13.11
C ARG A 108 0.42 -5.84 11.99
N PRO A 109 0.45 -7.17 12.21
CA PRO A 109 0.02 -8.12 11.18
C PRO A 109 -1.45 -7.96 10.79
N VAL A 110 -2.33 -7.70 11.75
CA VAL A 110 -3.77 -7.48 11.50
C VAL A 110 -4.00 -6.19 10.72
N LEU A 111 -3.30 -5.11 11.09
CA LEU A 111 -3.35 -3.84 10.37
C LEU A 111 -2.90 -4.01 8.91
N SER A 112 -1.80 -4.73 8.68
CA SER A 112 -1.31 -5.00 7.32
C SER A 112 -2.29 -5.84 6.51
N GLU A 113 -2.88 -6.90 7.07
CA GLU A 113 -3.89 -7.70 6.36
C GLU A 113 -5.14 -6.86 6.02
N ALA A 114 -5.62 -6.02 6.93
CA ALA A 114 -6.75 -5.12 6.67
C ALA A 114 -6.41 -4.10 5.56
N ALA A 115 -5.19 -3.56 5.56
CA ALA A 115 -4.75 -2.60 4.55
C ALA A 115 -4.55 -3.26 3.17
N LEU A 116 -4.06 -4.50 3.15
CA LEU A 116 -3.96 -5.32 1.94
C LEU A 116 -5.34 -5.62 1.36
N ASP A 117 -6.32 -5.97 2.20
CA ASP A 117 -7.70 -6.18 1.76
C ASP A 117 -8.30 -4.93 1.12
N ALA A 118 -8.03 -3.75 1.69
CA ALA A 118 -8.40 -2.47 1.09
C ALA A 118 -7.76 -2.30 -0.29
N ALA A 119 -6.44 -2.48 -0.40
CA ALA A 119 -5.70 -2.31 -1.65
C ALA A 119 -6.17 -3.27 -2.75
N VAL A 120 -6.39 -4.55 -2.42
CA VAL A 120 -6.91 -5.57 -3.35
C VAL A 120 -8.29 -5.20 -3.85
N MET A 121 -9.21 -4.84 -2.95
CA MET A 121 -10.56 -4.44 -3.31
C MET A 121 -10.57 -3.20 -4.21
N LEU A 122 -9.78 -2.18 -3.85
CA LEU A 122 -9.65 -0.95 -4.64
C LEU A 122 -9.13 -1.26 -6.05
N LYS A 123 -8.07 -2.06 -6.17
CA LYS A 123 -7.56 -2.51 -7.47
C LYS A 123 -8.62 -3.24 -8.28
N LEU A 124 -9.29 -4.24 -7.69
CA LEU A 124 -10.30 -5.04 -8.41
C LEU A 124 -11.49 -4.21 -8.87
N SER A 125 -11.87 -3.18 -8.11
CA SER A 125 -12.96 -2.28 -8.52
C SER A 125 -12.63 -1.43 -9.76
N CYS A 126 -11.36 -1.32 -10.14
CA CYS A 126 -10.93 -0.69 -11.39
C CYS A 126 -11.10 -1.62 -12.60
N ALA A 127 -11.59 -2.85 -12.46
CA ALA A 127 -11.79 -3.77 -13.58
C ALA A 127 -12.79 -3.17 -14.59
N GLY A 128 -12.30 -2.91 -15.80
CA GLY A 128 -13.10 -2.42 -16.92
C GLY A 128 -13.58 -3.55 -17.84
N ALA A 129 -14.30 -3.16 -18.89
CA ALA A 129 -14.72 -4.08 -19.94
C ALA A 129 -13.51 -4.78 -20.59
N GLU A 130 -13.71 -6.02 -21.04
CA GLU A 130 -12.70 -6.81 -21.75
C GLU A 130 -11.35 -6.89 -20.99
N GLY A 131 -11.37 -6.93 -19.65
CA GLY A 131 -10.14 -7.01 -18.86
C GLY A 131 -9.22 -5.78 -18.98
N GLY A 132 -9.75 -4.64 -19.41
CA GLY A 132 -9.09 -3.34 -19.30
C GLY A 132 -9.25 -2.74 -17.91
N VAL A 133 -8.84 -1.48 -17.76
CA VAL A 133 -9.00 -0.70 -16.52
C VAL A 133 -9.99 0.44 -16.76
N ASP A 134 -10.99 0.55 -15.89
CA ASP A 134 -11.83 1.74 -15.81
C ASP A 134 -11.01 2.89 -15.19
N THR A 135 -10.54 3.77 -16.06
CA THR A 135 -9.70 4.91 -15.66
C THR A 135 -10.48 5.92 -14.82
N THR A 136 -11.81 6.01 -14.96
CA THR A 136 -12.64 6.94 -14.17
C THR A 136 -12.69 6.48 -12.72
N ILE A 137 -12.96 5.19 -12.49
CA ILE A 137 -12.95 4.59 -11.16
C ILE A 137 -11.55 4.69 -10.54
N PHE A 138 -10.52 4.36 -11.32
CA PHE A 138 -9.12 4.47 -10.88
C PHE A 138 -8.77 5.87 -10.39
N LEU A 139 -9.09 6.91 -11.16
CA LEU A 139 -8.80 8.30 -10.78
C LEU A 139 -9.60 8.74 -9.55
N GLY A 140 -10.85 8.26 -9.41
CA GLY A 140 -11.65 8.45 -8.21
C GLY A 140 -10.99 7.85 -6.97
N ILE A 141 -10.47 6.62 -7.07
CA ILE A 141 -9.75 5.95 -5.98
C ILE A 141 -8.48 6.71 -5.60
N VAL A 142 -7.68 7.15 -6.57
CA VAL A 142 -6.48 7.95 -6.29
C VAL A 142 -6.86 9.24 -5.56
N SER A 143 -7.91 9.93 -6.00
CA SER A 143 -8.42 11.14 -5.35
C SER A 143 -8.91 10.90 -3.91
N ASP A 144 -9.66 9.82 -3.69
CA ASP A 144 -10.16 9.44 -2.37
C ASP A 144 -8.99 9.09 -1.43
N MET A 145 -8.00 8.33 -1.90
CA MET A 145 -6.81 7.98 -1.12
C MET A 145 -5.93 9.19 -0.80
N LEU A 146 -5.78 10.14 -1.73
CA LEU A 146 -5.09 11.41 -1.45
C LEU A 146 -5.83 12.24 -0.39
N SER A 147 -7.17 12.21 -0.41
CA SER A 147 -7.99 12.87 0.60
C SER A 147 -7.78 12.22 1.97
N LEU A 148 -7.79 10.88 2.05
CA LEU A 148 -7.50 10.14 3.28
C LEU A 148 -6.07 10.39 3.78
N LEU A 149 -5.08 10.48 2.89
CA LEU A 149 -3.71 10.85 3.26
C LEU A 149 -3.59 12.26 3.82
N ALA A 150 -4.49 13.17 3.46
CA ALA A 150 -4.54 14.53 3.99
C ALA A 150 -5.29 14.62 5.32
N GLU A 151 -6.14 13.64 5.65
CA GLU A 151 -6.84 13.59 6.92
C GLU A 151 -5.88 13.32 8.10
N ARG A 152 -6.02 14.12 9.18
CA ARG A 152 -5.20 14.05 10.40
C ARG A 152 -6.08 13.72 11.61
N LYS A 153 -6.66 12.52 11.61
CA LYS A 153 -7.62 12.06 12.64
C LYS A 153 -6.92 11.46 13.86
N SER A 154 -6.47 10.21 13.75
CA SER A 154 -5.81 9.45 14.82
C SER A 154 -4.49 8.86 14.31
N GLU A 155 -3.58 8.50 15.21
CA GLU A 155 -2.34 7.81 14.84
C GLU A 155 -2.63 6.49 14.10
N GLY A 156 -3.61 5.73 14.59
CA GLY A 156 -4.05 4.47 13.98
C GLY A 156 -4.54 4.65 12.54
N PHE A 157 -5.33 5.70 12.31
CA PHE A 157 -5.79 6.07 10.97
C PHE A 157 -4.64 6.43 10.04
N ILE A 158 -3.73 7.31 10.48
CA ILE A 158 -2.60 7.76 9.66
C ILE A 158 -1.73 6.56 9.26
N VAL A 159 -1.41 5.69 10.22
CA VAL A 159 -0.61 4.48 9.97
C VAL A 159 -1.35 3.54 9.03
N PHE A 160 -2.66 3.30 9.22
CA PHE A 160 -3.45 2.44 8.35
C PHE A 160 -3.49 2.95 6.91
N VAL A 161 -3.82 4.22 6.69
CA VAL A 161 -3.89 4.81 5.33
C VAL A 161 -2.53 4.69 4.63
N ARG A 162 -1.43 4.89 5.34
CA ARG A 162 -0.06 4.67 4.82
C ARG A 162 0.18 3.20 4.43
N HIS A 163 -0.25 2.24 5.24
CA HIS A 163 -0.17 0.82 4.89
C HIS A 163 -1.04 0.48 3.68
N VAL A 164 -2.21 1.12 3.52
CA VAL A 164 -3.02 0.96 2.31
C VAL A 164 -2.24 1.47 1.10
N VAL A 165 -1.52 2.59 1.20
CA VAL A 165 -0.68 3.10 0.09
C VAL A 165 0.45 2.14 -0.24
N ILE A 166 1.17 1.61 0.76
CA ILE A 166 2.22 0.59 0.56
C ILE A 166 1.63 -0.60 -0.23
N HIS A 167 0.51 -1.15 0.25
CA HIS A 167 -0.13 -2.26 -0.43
C HIS A 167 -0.72 -1.86 -1.78
N LEU A 168 -1.17 -0.63 -2.02
CA LEU A 168 -1.60 -0.19 -3.36
C LEU A 168 -0.42 -0.17 -4.34
N VAL A 169 0.76 0.26 -3.90
CA VAL A 169 1.98 0.27 -4.72
C VAL A 169 2.38 -1.15 -5.11
N GLU A 170 2.35 -2.08 -4.15
CA GLU A 170 2.53 -3.50 -4.38
C GLU A 170 1.44 -4.06 -5.29
N GLU A 171 0.18 -3.78 -5.00
CA GLU A 171 -0.94 -4.35 -5.72
C GLU A 171 -0.99 -3.88 -7.16
N PHE A 172 -0.76 -2.60 -7.44
CA PHE A 172 -0.74 -2.09 -8.82
C PHE A 172 0.59 -2.37 -9.54
N GLY A 173 1.69 -2.57 -8.80
CA GLY A 173 3.01 -2.85 -9.35
C GLY A 173 3.30 -4.32 -9.61
N LEU A 174 2.91 -5.20 -8.70
CA LEU A 174 3.27 -6.61 -8.64
C LEU A 174 2.23 -7.48 -9.36
N TYR A 175 2.71 -8.35 -10.23
CA TYR A 175 2.03 -9.60 -10.56
C TYR A 175 2.69 -10.74 -9.77
N HIS A 176 2.55 -10.70 -8.45
CA HIS A 176 3.03 -11.77 -7.57
C HIS A 176 2.25 -13.07 -7.88
N PRO A 177 2.80 -14.28 -7.65
CA PRO A 177 2.06 -15.53 -7.82
C PRO A 177 0.70 -15.57 -7.11
N SER A 178 0.53 -14.86 -5.98
CA SER A 178 -0.75 -14.70 -5.30
C SER A 178 -1.78 -13.89 -6.11
N SER A 179 -1.33 -12.96 -6.97
CA SER A 179 -2.18 -12.22 -7.90
C SER A 179 -2.74 -13.11 -9.02
N ARG A 180 -2.04 -14.21 -9.38
CA ARG A 180 -2.53 -15.20 -10.37
C ARG A 180 -3.86 -15.84 -9.94
N GLY A 181 -4.09 -15.94 -8.62
CA GLY A 181 -5.31 -16.53 -8.06
C GLY A 181 -6.56 -15.65 -8.12
N ARG A 182 -6.49 -14.45 -8.73
CA ARG A 182 -7.59 -13.47 -8.70
C ARG A 182 -8.51 -13.50 -9.92
N GLU A 183 -8.37 -14.51 -10.78
CA GLU A 183 -9.20 -14.72 -11.97
C GLU A 183 -9.20 -13.55 -12.98
N MET A 184 -8.25 -12.61 -12.86
CA MET A 184 -8.10 -11.48 -13.77
C MET A 184 -7.07 -11.79 -14.86
N PRO A 185 -7.30 -11.34 -16.11
CA PRO A 185 -6.37 -11.58 -17.19
C PRO A 185 -5.10 -10.73 -17.03
N LEU A 186 -3.98 -11.20 -17.55
CA LEU A 186 -2.70 -10.49 -17.46
C LEU A 186 -2.75 -9.04 -17.99
N ARG A 187 -3.54 -8.81 -19.06
CA ARG A 187 -3.76 -7.48 -19.65
C ARG A 187 -4.35 -6.47 -18.65
N PHE A 188 -5.18 -6.92 -17.70
CA PHE A 188 -5.73 -6.05 -16.65
C PHE A 188 -4.61 -5.55 -15.75
N HIS A 189 -3.75 -6.46 -15.28
CA HIS A 189 -2.63 -6.10 -14.42
C HIS A 189 -1.62 -5.18 -15.11
N ARG A 190 -1.34 -5.41 -16.41
CA ARG A 190 -0.51 -4.50 -17.21
C ARG A 190 -1.12 -3.11 -17.33
N ALA A 191 -2.42 -3.03 -17.61
CA ALA A 191 -3.14 -1.76 -17.67
C ALA A 191 -3.16 -1.04 -16.31
N CYS A 192 -3.35 -1.76 -15.21
CA CYS A 192 -3.25 -1.22 -13.85
C CYS A 192 -1.87 -0.61 -13.59
N ARG A 193 -0.80 -1.35 -13.90
CA ARG A 193 0.57 -0.87 -13.70
C ARG A 193 0.83 0.41 -14.49
N SER A 194 0.45 0.43 -15.77
CA SER A 194 0.65 1.59 -16.65
C SER A 194 -0.11 2.83 -16.16
N VAL A 195 -1.40 2.71 -15.82
CA VAL A 195 -2.17 3.86 -15.33
C VAL A 195 -1.68 4.32 -13.95
N PHE A 196 -1.27 3.38 -13.08
CA PHE A 196 -0.78 3.68 -11.75
C PHE A 196 0.55 4.42 -11.77
N GLU A 197 1.49 4.01 -12.63
CA GLU A 197 2.76 4.72 -12.84
C GLU A 197 2.53 6.20 -13.16
N CYS A 198 1.73 6.47 -14.20
CA CYS A 198 1.50 7.82 -14.74
C CYS A 198 0.63 8.71 -13.84
N HIS A 199 -0.32 8.14 -13.09
CA HIS A 199 -1.38 8.92 -12.45
C HIS A 199 -1.57 8.67 -10.96
N GLY A 200 -1.15 7.52 -10.43
CA GLY A 200 -1.28 7.17 -9.02
C GLY A 200 0.02 7.39 -8.25
N LEU A 201 1.05 6.63 -8.61
CA LEU A 201 2.35 6.53 -7.93
C LEU A 201 2.99 7.91 -7.70
N VAL A 202 3.08 8.73 -8.75
CA VAL A 202 3.64 10.09 -8.67
C VAL A 202 2.86 11.01 -7.74
N ARG A 203 1.53 10.87 -7.66
CA ARG A 203 0.69 11.72 -6.80
C ARG A 203 0.82 11.29 -5.34
N PHE A 204 0.92 9.98 -5.09
CA PHE A 204 1.21 9.49 -3.75
C PHE A 204 2.60 9.92 -3.31
N LEU A 205 3.60 9.87 -4.19
CA LEU A 205 4.94 10.38 -3.90
C LEU A 205 4.92 11.86 -3.51
N ASP A 206 4.30 12.72 -4.32
CA ASP A 206 4.18 14.16 -4.04
C ASP A 206 3.49 14.41 -2.69
N ALA A 207 2.37 13.73 -2.43
CA ALA A 207 1.63 13.86 -1.17
C ALA A 207 2.45 13.41 0.04
N LEU A 208 3.17 12.30 -0.05
CA LEU A 208 4.01 11.77 1.04
C LEU A 208 5.24 12.64 1.28
N LEU A 209 5.90 13.13 0.22
CA LEU A 209 6.98 14.09 0.35
C LEU A 209 6.50 15.41 0.97
N CYS A 210 5.28 15.85 0.65
CA CYS A 210 4.65 17.00 1.30
C CYS A 210 4.39 16.74 2.80
N CYS A 211 3.91 15.54 3.16
CA CYS A 211 3.78 15.14 4.57
C CYS A 211 5.14 15.18 5.28
N ALA A 212 6.18 14.63 4.66
CA ALA A 212 7.53 14.60 5.18
C ALA A 212 8.16 15.99 5.35
N ALA A 213 7.91 16.89 4.41
CA ALA A 213 8.42 18.26 4.48
C ALA A 213 7.70 19.11 5.53
N THR A 214 6.42 18.85 5.80
CA THR A 214 5.62 19.64 6.75
C THR A 214 5.70 19.12 8.18
N GLY A 215 5.81 17.80 8.39
CA GLY A 215 5.94 17.18 9.71
C GLY A 215 4.74 17.37 10.63
N LEU A 216 3.59 17.82 10.13
CA LEU A 216 2.43 18.14 10.95
C LEU A 216 1.74 16.89 11.48
N SER A 217 1.58 16.84 12.81
CA SER A 217 0.91 15.76 13.55
C SER A 217 1.60 14.39 13.43
N GLU A 218 2.91 14.38 13.14
CA GLU A 218 3.68 13.17 13.02
C GLU A 218 4.15 12.66 14.40
N THR A 219 3.96 11.37 14.64
CA THR A 219 4.57 10.57 15.71
C THR A 219 5.65 9.65 15.13
N SER A 220 6.54 9.10 15.97
CA SER A 220 7.58 8.15 15.55
C SER A 220 7.02 6.99 14.68
N ARG A 221 5.89 6.39 15.07
CA ARG A 221 5.26 5.29 14.31
C ARG A 221 4.69 5.74 12.97
N THR A 222 4.10 6.93 12.93
CA THR A 222 3.59 7.48 11.67
C THR A 222 4.76 7.79 10.74
N VAL A 223 5.86 8.38 11.22
CA VAL A 223 7.04 8.68 10.40
C VAL A 223 7.72 7.40 9.91
N GLU A 224 7.77 6.34 10.72
CA GLU A 224 8.22 5.01 10.27
C GLU A 224 7.38 4.52 9.07
N ALA A 225 6.04 4.60 9.17
CA ALA A 225 5.15 4.22 8.08
C ALA A 225 5.29 5.14 6.85
N LEU A 226 5.54 6.43 7.05
CA LEU A 226 5.80 7.40 5.98
C LEU A 226 7.08 7.05 5.22
N PHE A 227 8.15 6.77 5.96
CA PHE A 227 9.43 6.36 5.38
C PHE A 227 9.28 5.06 4.58
N GLN A 228 8.57 4.07 5.13
CA GLN A 228 8.24 2.83 4.41
C GLN A 228 7.46 3.09 3.11
N CYS A 229 6.52 4.04 3.10
CA CYS A 229 5.81 4.41 1.87
C CYS A 229 6.76 5.01 0.83
N LEU A 230 7.64 5.93 1.23
CA LEU A 230 8.59 6.56 0.33
C LEU A 230 9.53 5.53 -0.28
N ASP A 231 10.09 4.63 0.55
CA ASP A 231 10.94 3.52 0.12
C ASP A 231 10.21 2.58 -0.85
N THR A 232 8.99 2.17 -0.52
CA THR A 232 8.17 1.30 -1.39
C THR A 232 7.89 1.94 -2.76
N ILE A 233 7.63 3.26 -2.79
CA ILE A 233 7.35 3.99 -4.03
C ILE A 233 8.62 4.17 -4.87
N LEU A 234 9.73 4.54 -4.25
CA LEU A 234 10.98 4.82 -4.96
C LEU A 234 11.68 3.54 -5.44
N SER A 235 11.51 2.44 -4.71
CA SER A 235 11.98 1.10 -5.12
C SER A 235 11.06 0.41 -6.14
N TRP A 236 9.98 1.04 -6.60
CA TRP A 236 8.96 0.39 -7.42
C TRP A 236 9.47 -0.25 -8.74
N SER A 237 10.57 0.25 -9.30
CA SER A 237 11.23 -0.38 -10.46
C SER A 237 11.86 -1.73 -10.16
N THR A 238 12.37 -1.92 -8.94
CA THR A 238 13.01 -3.18 -8.52
C THR A 238 12.00 -4.33 -8.51
N HIS A 239 10.73 -3.99 -8.45
CA HIS A 239 9.62 -4.91 -8.58
C HIS A 239 9.38 -5.30 -10.06
N CYS A 240 10.28 -6.10 -10.62
CA CYS A 240 10.12 -6.78 -11.92
C CYS A 240 9.19 -8.00 -11.74
N PHE A 241 7.89 -7.92 -12.09
CA PHE A 241 6.96 -9.02 -11.81
C PHE A 241 6.12 -9.54 -12.97
N PHE A 242 6.40 -9.16 -14.21
CA PHE A 242 6.04 -10.06 -15.31
C PHE A 242 7.27 -10.95 -15.54
N GLU A 243 7.12 -12.27 -15.38
CA GLU A 243 8.23 -13.24 -15.64
C GLU A 243 8.88 -13.04 -17.02
N GLU A 244 8.13 -12.44 -17.96
CA GLU A 244 8.53 -12.11 -19.33
C GLU A 244 9.37 -10.81 -19.44
N GLU A 245 9.45 -9.98 -18.39
CA GLU A 245 10.09 -8.65 -18.40
C GLU A 245 11.40 -8.59 -17.61
N VAL A 246 11.92 -9.74 -17.12
CA VAL A 246 13.24 -9.77 -16.48
C VAL A 246 14.30 -9.46 -17.54
N ALA A 247 14.83 -8.25 -17.52
CA ALA A 247 15.98 -7.89 -18.34
C ALA A 247 17.19 -8.74 -17.91
N GLU A 248 17.97 -9.24 -18.87
CA GLU A 248 19.20 -10.01 -18.60
C GLU A 248 20.24 -9.20 -17.80
N ASP A 249 20.11 -7.87 -17.79
CA ASP A 249 21.02 -6.95 -17.11
C ASP A 249 20.40 -6.39 -15.82
N GLU A 250 20.51 -7.16 -14.73
CA GLU A 250 20.08 -6.75 -13.38
C GLU A 250 20.79 -5.47 -12.90
N CYS A 251 21.89 -5.05 -13.54
CA CYS A 251 22.70 -3.91 -13.11
C CYS A 251 22.13 -2.54 -13.49
N SER A 252 21.13 -2.45 -14.38
CA SER A 252 20.44 -1.18 -14.64
C SER A 252 19.26 -1.02 -13.68
N HIS A 253 19.51 -0.60 -12.43
CA HIS A 253 18.47 -0.26 -11.46
C HIS A 253 17.70 1.04 -11.82
N SER A 254 17.71 1.46 -13.09
CA SER A 254 17.02 2.68 -13.53
C SER A 254 15.52 2.50 -13.46
N PHE A 255 14.84 3.30 -12.65
CA PHE A 255 13.39 3.41 -12.64
C PHE A 255 12.94 4.35 -13.75
N ARG A 256 12.51 3.79 -14.89
CA ARG A 256 11.96 4.58 -15.99
C ARG A 256 10.52 4.98 -15.71
N VAL A 257 10.24 6.27 -15.70
CA VAL A 257 8.91 6.86 -15.49
C VAL A 257 8.48 7.73 -16.67
N SER A 258 7.18 7.98 -16.79
CA SER A 258 6.58 8.65 -17.94
C SER A 258 5.44 9.60 -17.56
N GLY A 259 5.18 10.58 -18.42
CA GLY A 259 4.06 11.51 -18.25
C GLY A 259 4.42 12.83 -17.55
N ILE A 260 3.52 13.80 -17.69
CA ILE A 260 3.74 15.19 -17.27
C ILE A 260 3.87 15.35 -15.75
N LEU A 261 3.17 14.53 -14.97
CA LEU A 261 3.20 14.62 -13.51
C LEU A 261 4.59 14.30 -12.96
N TRP A 262 5.24 13.26 -13.50
CA TRP A 262 6.61 12.91 -13.13
C TRP A 262 7.59 14.01 -13.54
N HIS A 263 7.45 14.53 -14.76
CA HIS A 263 8.29 15.64 -15.25
C HIS A 263 8.22 16.85 -14.31
N THR A 264 7.00 17.27 -13.97
CA THR A 264 6.76 18.37 -13.02
C THR A 264 7.33 18.06 -11.64
N LEU A 265 7.04 16.89 -11.06
CA LEU A 265 7.50 16.56 -9.70
C LEU A 265 9.04 16.51 -9.60
N LEU A 266 9.71 15.90 -10.59
CA LEU A 266 11.17 15.73 -10.56
C LEU A 266 11.92 17.04 -10.83
N LEU A 267 11.42 17.90 -11.70
CA LEU A 267 12.10 19.15 -12.08
C LEU A 267 11.68 20.35 -11.22
N GLU A 268 10.39 20.50 -10.92
CA GLU A 268 9.86 21.63 -10.14
C GLU A 268 9.82 21.32 -8.64
N GLY A 269 9.67 20.06 -8.26
CA GLY A 269 9.62 19.63 -6.88
C GLY A 269 8.22 19.59 -6.27
N VAL A 270 8.22 19.41 -4.95
CA VAL A 270 7.06 19.14 -4.10
C VAL A 270 6.39 20.45 -3.71
N THR A 271 5.06 20.48 -3.73
CA THR A 271 4.31 21.67 -3.31
C THR A 271 4.16 21.71 -1.80
N VAL A 272 4.83 22.67 -1.13
CA VAL A 272 4.78 22.86 0.32
C VAL A 272 4.36 24.29 0.63
N ALA A 273 3.22 24.47 1.31
CA ALA A 273 2.68 25.77 1.71
C ALA A 273 2.63 26.82 0.57
N GLY A 274 2.31 26.38 -0.66
CA GLY A 274 2.26 27.24 -1.86
C GLY A 274 3.61 27.53 -2.51
N THR A 275 4.70 27.00 -1.97
CA THR A 275 6.05 27.05 -2.56
C THR A 275 6.46 25.69 -3.13
N LYS A 276 7.46 25.70 -4.01
CA LYS A 276 8.05 24.48 -4.58
C LYS A 276 9.40 24.21 -3.94
N ILE A 277 9.57 23.03 -3.36
CA ILE A 277 10.83 22.56 -2.79
C ILE A 277 11.33 21.37 -3.61
N THR A 278 12.56 21.45 -4.10
CA THR A 278 13.15 20.36 -4.89
C THR A 278 13.40 19.13 -4.03
N ILE A 279 13.19 17.94 -4.59
CA ILE A 279 13.30 16.67 -3.84
C ILE A 279 14.72 16.46 -3.32
N ASP A 280 15.74 16.80 -4.12
CA ASP A 280 17.15 16.76 -3.71
C ASP A 280 17.43 17.65 -2.48
N SER A 281 16.81 18.83 -2.39
CA SER A 281 17.00 19.69 -1.23
C SER A 281 16.39 19.09 0.04
N LEU A 282 15.21 18.45 -0.07
CA LEU A 282 14.58 17.72 1.03
C LEU A 282 15.45 16.56 1.50
N LEU A 283 15.90 15.72 0.57
CA LEU A 283 16.75 14.57 0.85
C LEU A 283 18.07 14.99 1.50
N ARG A 284 18.69 16.08 1.03
CA ARG A 284 19.92 16.62 1.62
C ARG A 284 19.68 17.08 3.05
N THR A 285 18.60 17.81 3.31
CA THR A 285 18.24 18.26 4.65
C THR A 285 18.05 17.06 5.58
N TRP A 286 17.26 16.06 5.18
CA TRP A 286 17.03 14.87 5.99
C TRP A 286 18.31 14.09 6.28
N TYR A 287 19.19 13.95 5.28
CA TYR A 287 20.50 13.31 5.45
C TYR A 287 21.40 14.10 6.40
N SER A 288 21.52 15.41 6.21
CA SER A 288 22.42 16.28 7.00
C SER A 288 21.98 16.38 8.46
N GLU A 289 20.67 16.41 8.70
CA GLU A 289 20.12 16.47 10.05
C GLU A 289 19.90 15.08 10.68
N GLY A 290 20.05 14.01 9.90
CA GLY A 290 19.85 12.63 10.34
C GLY A 290 18.42 12.31 10.79
N ASN A 291 17.42 13.08 10.32
CA ASN A 291 16.04 12.97 10.79
C ASN A 291 15.01 13.24 9.68
N LEU A 292 13.80 12.71 9.88
CA LEU A 292 12.62 12.98 9.08
C LEU A 292 11.53 13.51 10.02
N CYS A 293 10.95 14.68 9.74
CA CYS A 293 9.96 15.33 10.61
C CYS A 293 10.42 15.50 12.08
N GLY A 294 11.73 15.63 12.34
CA GLY A 294 12.28 15.72 13.69
C GLY A 294 12.53 14.37 14.39
N PHE A 295 12.26 13.24 13.74
CA PHE A 295 12.53 11.89 14.27
C PHE A 295 13.78 11.30 13.63
N PHE A 296 14.72 10.81 14.44
CA PHE A 296 15.99 10.26 13.95
C PHE A 296 15.81 8.97 13.16
N PHE A 297 16.56 8.85 12.06
CA PHE A 297 16.61 7.66 11.21
C PHE A 297 18.01 7.07 11.16
N ASN A 298 18.09 5.79 10.77
CA ASN A 298 19.37 5.19 10.39
C ASN A 298 19.90 5.93 9.15
N PRO A 299 21.13 6.49 9.19
CA PRO A 299 21.74 7.13 8.03
C PRO A 299 21.76 6.23 6.79
N LEU A 300 21.92 4.92 6.96
CA LEU A 300 21.91 3.97 5.85
C LEU A 300 20.57 3.98 5.10
N SER A 301 19.45 4.00 5.83
CA SER A 301 18.12 4.01 5.22
C SER A 301 17.89 5.31 4.42
N LEU A 302 18.34 6.45 4.94
CA LEU A 302 18.27 7.72 4.18
C LEU A 302 19.13 7.68 2.91
N VAL A 303 20.31 7.05 2.96
CA VAL A 303 21.18 6.85 1.79
C VAL A 303 20.52 5.93 0.77
N GLU A 304 19.90 4.82 1.20
CA GLU A 304 19.17 3.91 0.31
C GLU A 304 18.03 4.64 -0.42
N LEU A 305 17.27 5.47 0.31
CA LEU A 305 16.22 6.31 -0.26
C LEU A 305 16.77 7.29 -1.32
N ILE A 306 17.90 7.93 -1.02
CA ILE A 306 18.61 8.81 -1.97
C ILE A 306 19.03 8.02 -3.21
N CYS A 307 19.62 6.84 -3.05
CA CYS A 307 20.04 5.99 -4.15
C CYS A 307 18.88 5.58 -5.04
N GLN A 308 17.73 5.22 -4.46
CA GLN A 308 16.51 4.87 -5.20
C GLN A 308 15.99 6.08 -5.98
N PHE A 309 15.91 7.27 -5.36
CA PHE A 309 15.54 8.50 -6.06
C PHE A 309 16.49 8.81 -7.22
N CYS A 310 17.79 8.61 -7.02
CA CYS A 310 18.81 8.77 -8.06
C CYS A 310 18.67 7.80 -9.23
N GLY A 311 17.98 6.67 -9.03
CA GLY A 311 17.68 5.71 -10.08
C GLY A 311 16.56 6.16 -11.03
N ILE A 312 15.79 7.21 -10.72
CA ILE A 312 14.64 7.63 -11.52
C ILE A 312 15.10 8.32 -12.82
N THR A 313 14.54 7.89 -13.94
CA THR A 313 14.89 8.41 -15.27
C THR A 313 13.63 8.62 -16.11
N MET A 314 13.64 9.63 -16.98
CA MET A 314 12.60 9.82 -18.00
C MET A 314 13.21 9.82 -19.39
N GLU A 315 12.60 9.06 -20.30
CA GLU A 315 13.03 9.00 -21.70
C GLU A 315 12.78 10.33 -22.43
N SER A 316 11.66 10.99 -22.13
CA SER A 316 11.20 12.21 -22.78
C SER A 316 11.98 13.47 -22.42
N TRP A 317 12.96 13.40 -21.50
CA TRP A 317 13.71 14.57 -21.10
C TRP A 317 14.56 15.13 -22.23
N SER A 318 14.49 16.46 -22.38
CA SER A 318 15.46 17.21 -23.18
C SER A 318 16.87 17.07 -22.61
N VAL A 319 17.89 17.38 -23.41
CA VAL A 319 19.29 17.40 -22.91
C VAL A 319 19.43 18.37 -21.73
N SER A 320 18.75 19.52 -21.80
CA SER A 320 18.74 20.51 -20.71
C SER A 320 18.14 19.96 -19.42
N ASP A 321 17.02 19.23 -19.50
CA ASP A 321 16.38 18.63 -18.33
C ASP A 321 17.29 17.54 -17.72
N LYS A 322 17.91 16.70 -18.56
CA LYS A 322 18.88 15.68 -18.10
C LYS A 322 20.07 16.31 -17.38
N MET A 323 20.59 17.43 -17.89
CA MET A 323 21.70 18.14 -17.26
C MET A 323 21.27 18.76 -15.92
N ASN A 324 20.15 19.48 -15.87
CA ASN A 324 19.63 20.09 -14.63
C ASN A 324 19.34 19.02 -13.56
N TYR A 325 18.70 17.92 -13.95
CA TYR A 325 18.42 16.82 -13.03
C TYR A 325 19.71 16.10 -12.59
N GLY A 326 20.67 15.88 -13.51
CA GLY A 326 21.97 15.30 -13.20
C GLY A 326 22.85 16.18 -12.28
N GLU A 327 22.83 17.50 -12.44
CA GLU A 327 23.52 18.44 -11.54
C GLU A 327 23.00 18.34 -10.10
N ARG A 328 21.69 18.16 -9.92
CA ARG A 328 21.08 17.93 -8.60
C ARG A 328 21.57 16.64 -7.97
N PHE A 329 21.79 15.57 -8.74
CA PHE A 329 22.37 14.34 -8.23
C PHE A 329 23.81 14.49 -7.76
N LEU A 330 24.66 15.16 -8.54
CA LEU A 330 26.03 15.46 -8.11
C LEU A 330 26.02 16.21 -6.77
N SER A 331 25.06 17.10 -6.60
CA SER A 331 24.86 17.85 -5.37
C SER A 331 24.42 17.01 -4.16
N LEU A 332 23.82 15.83 -4.37
CA LEU A 332 23.48 14.88 -3.30
C LEU A 332 24.66 13.98 -2.90
N THR A 333 25.66 13.84 -3.79
CA THR A 333 26.85 13.02 -3.56
C THR A 333 28.03 13.76 -2.92
N CYS A 334 27.97 15.09 -2.84
CA CYS A 334 29.01 15.99 -2.29
C CYS A 334 28.58 16.58 -0.95
#